data_AF-A0A0P0UR43-F1
#
_entry.id   AF-A0A0P0UR43-F1
#
_cell.length_a   1.000
_cell.length_b   1.000
_cell.length_c   1.000
_cell.angle_alpha   90.00
_cell.angle_beta   90.00
_cell.angle_gamma   90.00
#
_symmetry.space_group_name_H-M   'P 1'
#
loop_
_entity.id
_entity.type
_entity.pdbx_description
1 polymer ?
#
loop_
_entity_poly.entity_id
_entity_poly.type
_entity_poly.pdbx_seq_one_letter_code
_entity_poly.pdbx_strand_id
1 'polypeptide(L)'
;MGIEDNFLKSLYTQHNPKRYSDVSALFELNYHKILKLIPTLKEVTNNRIIRHDSMQDLHLLVEERTPYTGTFILTHILGEVNRPDIKFKIFFDAKLLEVLSVCNETTLNSSHPYAMI
;
A
#
# COMPACT_ATOMS: atom_id res chain seq x y z
N MET A 1 1.69 -15.61 -12.14
CA MET A 1 0.91 -14.42 -12.54
C MET A 1 -0.55 -14.74 -12.24
N GLY A 2 -1.04 -14.26 -11.11
CA GLY A 2 -2.27 -14.77 -10.48
C GLY A 2 -3.53 -14.17 -11.08
N ILE A 3 -4.67 -14.84 -10.89
CA ILE A 3 -6.01 -14.30 -11.20
C ILE A 3 -6.19 -12.88 -10.63
N GLU A 4 -5.58 -12.61 -9.47
CA GLU A 4 -5.55 -11.30 -8.81
C GLU A 4 -4.85 -10.20 -9.63
N ASP A 5 -3.74 -10.51 -10.33
CA ASP A 5 -3.00 -9.52 -11.13
C ASP A 5 -3.82 -9.05 -12.33
N ASN A 6 -4.52 -9.98 -13.00
CA ASN A 6 -5.38 -9.67 -14.15
C ASN A 6 -6.62 -8.86 -13.72
N PHE A 7 -7.18 -9.18 -12.55
CA PHE A 7 -8.28 -8.41 -11.96
C PHE A 7 -7.84 -6.99 -11.61
N LEU A 8 -6.70 -6.82 -10.91
CA LEU A 8 -6.18 -5.50 -10.58
C LEU A 8 -5.88 -4.69 -11.85
N LYS A 9 -5.27 -5.30 -12.87
CA LYS A 9 -4.97 -4.64 -14.14
C LYS A 9 -6.23 -4.14 -14.85
N SER A 10 -7.31 -4.93 -14.90
CA SER A 10 -8.56 -4.47 -15.51
C SER A 10 -9.23 -3.34 -14.71
N LEU A 11 -9.07 -3.31 -13.38
CA LEU A 11 -9.52 -2.21 -12.55
C LEU A 11 -8.76 -0.91 -12.82
N TYR A 12 -7.45 -0.95 -13.00
CA TYR A 12 -6.64 0.26 -13.16
C TYR A 12 -6.52 0.77 -14.62
N THR A 13 -6.51 -0.11 -15.62
CA THR A 13 -6.30 0.28 -17.04
C THR A 13 -7.58 0.80 -17.73
N GLN A 14 -8.77 0.44 -17.26
CA GLN A 14 -10.02 0.77 -17.97
C GLN A 14 -10.71 2.02 -17.42
N HIS A 15 -10.84 3.05 -18.26
CA HIS A 15 -11.66 4.27 -18.04
C HIS A 15 -13.18 4.03 -17.99
N ASN A 16 -13.64 2.80 -17.83
CA ASN A 16 -15.06 2.48 -17.71
C ASN A 16 -15.56 2.67 -16.27
N PRO A 17 -16.85 3.04 -16.09
CA PRO A 17 -17.49 3.05 -14.77
C PRO A 17 -17.32 1.70 -14.09
N LYS A 18 -16.80 1.71 -12.86
CA LYS A 18 -16.63 0.49 -12.05
C LYS A 18 -17.94 0.13 -11.38
N ARG A 19 -18.29 -1.16 -11.35
CA ARG A 19 -19.45 -1.62 -10.58
C ARG A 19 -19.07 -1.66 -9.11
N TYR A 20 -20.07 -1.52 -8.24
CA TYR A 20 -19.88 -1.68 -6.79
C TYR A 20 -19.23 -3.03 -6.44
N SER A 21 -19.60 -4.11 -7.13
CA SER A 21 -19.01 -5.44 -6.94
C SER A 21 -17.49 -5.47 -7.17
N ASP A 22 -17.01 -4.71 -8.14
CA ASP A 22 -15.60 -4.66 -8.52
C ASP A 22 -14.79 -3.94 -7.44
N VAL A 23 -15.35 -2.84 -6.92
CA VAL A 23 -14.77 -2.05 -5.84
C VAL A 23 -14.80 -2.82 -4.51
N SER A 24 -15.91 -3.51 -4.22
CA SER A 24 -16.05 -4.35 -3.03
C SER A 24 -15.06 -5.50 -3.02
N ALA A 25 -14.87 -6.20 -4.15
CA ALA A 25 -13.86 -7.26 -4.26
C ALA A 25 -12.43 -6.73 -4.08
N LEU A 26 -12.13 -5.51 -4.55
CA LEU A 26 -10.84 -4.87 -4.28
C LEU A 26 -10.64 -4.59 -2.79
N PHE A 27 -11.68 -4.13 -2.08
CA PHE A 27 -11.61 -3.90 -0.64
C PHE A 27 -11.38 -5.20 0.14
N GLU A 28 -12.06 -6.29 -0.21
CA GLU A 28 -11.85 -7.61 0.40
C GLU A 28 -10.42 -8.11 0.17
N LEU A 29 -9.90 -7.96 -1.05
CA LEU A 29 -8.52 -8.35 -1.37
C LEU A 29 -7.51 -7.53 -0.55
N ASN A 30 -7.74 -6.22 -0.44
CA ASN A 30 -6.90 -5.34 0.37
C ASN A 30 -6.97 -5.69 1.85
N TYR A 31 -8.16 -6.02 2.37
CA TYR A 31 -8.35 -6.45 3.75
C TYR A 31 -7.54 -7.71 4.07
N HIS A 32 -7.59 -8.73 3.21
CA HIS A 32 -6.78 -9.95 3.38
C HIS A 32 -5.28 -9.68 3.33
N LYS A 33 -4.83 -8.79 2.43
CA LYS A 33 -3.41 -8.37 2.37
C LYS A 33 -2.98 -7.69 3.67
N ILE A 34 -3.81 -6.79 4.19
CA ILE A 34 -3.55 -6.09 5.46
C ILE A 34 -3.48 -7.08 6.63
N LEU A 35 -4.43 -8.02 6.73
CA LEU A 35 -4.41 -9.03 7.81
C LEU A 35 -3.13 -9.88 7.81
N LYS A 36 -2.60 -10.22 6.63
CA LYS A 36 -1.31 -10.93 6.50
C LYS A 36 -0.12 -10.06 6.87
N LEU A 37 -0.25 -8.75 6.68
CA LEU A 37 0.81 -7.78 6.91
C LEU A 37 0.98 -7.42 8.39
N ILE A 38 -0.12 -7.31 9.16
CA ILE A 38 -0.10 -6.87 10.57
C ILE A 38 0.88 -7.66 11.45
N PRO A 39 0.92 -9.01 11.42
CA PRO A 39 1.89 -9.77 12.22
C PRO A 39 3.34 -9.40 11.90
N THR A 40 3.66 -9.27 10.62
CA THR A 40 5.00 -8.89 10.16
C THR A 40 5.36 -7.47 10.63
N LEU A 41 4.42 -6.52 10.54
CA LEU A 41 4.63 -5.14 11.02
C LEU A 41 4.74 -5.04 12.53
N LYS A 42 4.19 -6.00 13.29
CA LYS A 42 4.44 -6.10 14.73
C LYS A 42 5.90 -6.43 15.02
N GLU A 43 6.65 -7.04 14.13
CA GLU A 43 8.07 -7.35 14.31
C GLU A 43 8.99 -6.24 13.78
N VAL A 44 8.45 -5.31 12.98
CA VAL A 44 9.22 -4.18 12.43
C VAL A 44 9.44 -3.12 13.51
N THR A 45 10.68 -3.02 13.98
CA THR A 45 11.13 -2.02 14.95
C THR A 45 11.93 -0.87 14.34
N ASN A 46 12.54 -1.09 13.17
CA ASN A 46 13.36 -0.12 12.46
C ASN A 46 12.87 0.03 11.01
N ASN A 47 13.31 1.10 10.35
CA ASN A 47 13.06 1.30 8.93
C ASN A 47 13.46 0.06 8.11
N ARG A 48 12.67 -0.23 7.08
CA ARG A 48 12.85 -1.35 6.16
C ARG A 48 12.78 -0.85 4.74
N ILE A 49 13.56 -1.49 3.87
CA ILE A 49 13.54 -1.27 2.43
C ILE A 49 13.15 -2.59 1.79
N ILE A 50 12.08 -2.57 1.02
CA ILE A 50 11.62 -3.69 0.21
C ILE A 50 12.20 -3.45 -1.19
N ARG A 51 13.17 -4.28 -1.56
CA ARG A 51 13.85 -4.19 -2.85
C ARG A 51 13.09 -4.97 -3.91
N HIS A 52 13.03 -4.43 -5.12
CA HIS A 52 12.40 -5.09 -6.26
C HIS A 52 13.34 -5.05 -7.47
N ASP A 53 13.63 -6.20 -8.08
CA ASP A 53 14.66 -6.30 -9.14
C ASP A 53 14.32 -5.49 -10.41
N SER A 54 13.05 -5.17 -10.61
CA SER A 54 12.53 -4.52 -11.83
C SER A 54 11.68 -3.27 -11.55
N MET A 55 11.55 -2.86 -10.28
CA MET A 55 10.72 -1.73 -9.86
C MET A 55 11.44 -0.91 -8.80
N GLN A 56 10.95 0.29 -8.52
CA GLN A 56 11.56 1.14 -7.49
C GLN A 56 11.41 0.53 -6.10
N ASP A 57 12.46 0.69 -5.28
CA ASP A 57 12.46 0.26 -3.90
C ASP A 57 11.34 0.94 -3.11
N LEU A 58 10.67 0.16 -2.27
CA LEU A 58 9.60 0.63 -1.40
C LEU A 58 10.13 0.74 0.03
N HIS A 59 10.11 1.94 0.57
CA HIS A 59 10.61 2.25 1.90
C HIS A 59 9.47 2.24 2.89
N LEU A 60 9.65 1.49 3.98
CA LEU A 60 8.78 1.49 5.14
C LEU A 60 9.53 2.14 6.29
N LEU A 61 9.10 3.35 6.67
CA LEU A 61 9.67 4.11 7.77
C LEU A 61 8.79 3.95 9.01
N VAL A 62 9.42 3.78 10.16
CA VAL A 62 8.75 3.71 11.46
C VAL A 62 8.80 5.10 12.08
N GLU A 63 7.66 5.76 12.18
CA GLU A 63 7.59 7.11 12.77
C GLU A 63 7.39 7.04 14.28
N GLU A 64 6.45 6.21 14.72
CA GLU A 64 6.14 6.02 16.13
C GLU A 64 5.81 4.54 16.37
N ARG A 65 6.27 3.99 17.50
CA ARG A 65 5.93 2.62 17.86
C ARG A 65 5.72 2.49 19.36
N THR A 66 4.61 1.86 19.72
CA THR A 66 4.26 1.45 21.07
C THR A 66 4.03 -0.07 21.10
N PRO A 67 3.82 -0.67 22.29
CA PRO A 67 3.50 -2.10 22.38
C PRO A 67 2.20 -2.51 21.66
N TYR A 68 1.25 -1.59 21.54
CA TYR A 68 -0.10 -1.87 21.02
C TYR A 68 -0.38 -1.20 19.68
N THR A 69 0.35 -0.14 19.34
CA THR A 69 0.16 0.62 18.10
C THR A 69 1.47 0.93 17.41
N GLY A 70 1.43 1.15 16.10
CA GLY A 70 2.57 1.64 15.34
C GLY A 70 2.12 2.55 14.21
N THR A 71 2.81 3.67 14.03
CA THR A 71 2.63 4.59 12.91
C THR A 71 3.76 4.39 11.92
N PHE A 72 3.39 4.10 10.68
CA PHE A 72 4.32 3.79 9.61
C PHE A 72 4.08 4.71 8.42
N ILE A 73 5.15 4.95 7.67
CA ILE A 73 5.13 5.66 6.41
C ILE A 73 5.64 4.71 5.33
N LEU A 74 4.86 4.53 4.28
CA LEU A 74 5.22 3.72 3.12
C LEU A 74 5.39 4.63 1.92
N THR A 75 6.58 4.62 1.31
CA THR A 75 6.98 5.60 0.30
C THR A 75 7.98 5.04 -0.71
N HIS A 76 7.97 5.51 -1.97
CA HIS A 76 9.10 5.32 -2.87
C HIS A 76 9.97 6.57 -2.89
N ILE A 77 11.28 6.37 -3.02
CA ILE A 77 12.24 7.47 -3.14
C ILE A 77 12.58 7.62 -4.63
N LEU A 78 12.04 8.67 -5.27
CA LEU A 78 12.32 9.04 -6.65
C LEU A 78 13.32 10.20 -6.69
N GLY A 79 14.61 9.90 -6.65
CA GLY A 79 15.65 10.93 -6.61
C GLY A 79 15.52 11.78 -5.33
N GLU A 80 15.19 13.07 -5.48
CA GLU A 80 14.97 13.99 -4.36
C GLU A 80 13.51 14.01 -3.84
N VAL A 81 12.60 13.26 -4.47
CA VAL A 81 11.16 13.32 -4.18
C VAL A 81 10.65 12.00 -3.60
N ASN A 82 10.07 12.03 -2.40
CA ASN A 82 9.42 10.88 -1.77
C ASN A 82 7.96 10.80 -2.19
N ARG A 83 7.56 9.77 -2.96
CA ARG A 83 6.18 9.54 -3.43
C ARG A 83 5.90 8.06 -3.72
N PRO A 84 4.68 7.53 -3.49
CA PRO A 84 3.56 8.10 -2.76
C PRO A 84 3.77 7.89 -1.27
N ASP A 85 3.47 8.90 -0.47
CA ASP A 85 3.64 8.87 0.99
C ASP A 85 2.31 8.46 1.64
N ILE A 86 2.13 7.16 1.91
CA ILE A 86 0.99 6.69 2.71
C ILE A 86 1.45 6.60 4.16
N LYS A 87 0.82 7.38 5.01
CA LYS A 87 0.98 7.29 6.46
C LYS A 87 -0.21 6.54 7.04
N PHE A 88 0.06 5.52 7.83
CA PHE A 88 -0.99 4.72 8.46
C PHE A 88 -0.60 4.32 9.88
N LYS A 89 -1.61 4.13 10.72
CA LYS A 89 -1.50 3.58 12.07
C LYS A 89 -2.06 2.17 12.08
N ILE A 90 -1.38 1.27 12.79
CA ILE A 90 -1.83 -0.09 13.07
C ILE A 90 -2.11 -0.23 14.55
N PHE A 91 -3.21 -0.89 14.86
CA PHE A 91 -3.56 -1.38 16.19
C PHE A 91 -3.33 -2.90 16.20
N PHE A 92 -2.25 -3.35 16.85
CA PHE A 92 -1.80 -4.74 16.76
C PHE A 92 -2.74 -5.73 17.47
N ASP A 93 -3.42 -5.26 18.51
CA ASP A 93 -4.41 -5.99 19.30
C ASP A 93 -5.75 -6.12 18.55
N ALA A 94 -6.24 -5.02 18.00
CA ALA A 94 -7.49 -4.95 17.24
C ALA A 94 -7.35 -5.47 15.80
N LYS A 95 -6.12 -5.75 15.33
CA LYS A 95 -5.80 -6.10 13.94
C LYS A 95 -6.40 -5.11 12.94
N LEU A 96 -6.34 -3.83 13.30
CA LEU A 96 -6.92 -2.73 12.54
C LEU A 96 -5.81 -1.87 11.95
N LEU A 97 -6.05 -1.37 10.73
CA LEU A 97 -5.21 -0.38 10.08
C LEU A 97 -6.05 0.85 9.75
N GLU A 98 -5.55 2.01 10.14
CA GLU A 98 -6.13 3.32 9.88
C GLU A 98 -5.19 4.11 8.99
N VAL A 99 -5.65 4.57 7.84
CA VAL A 99 -4.87 5.46 6.96
C VAL A 99 -4.99 6.88 7.51
N LEU A 100 -3.86 7.45 7.93
CA LEU A 100 -3.80 8.80 8.50
C LEU A 100 -3.65 9.86 7.42
N SER A 101 -2.83 9.59 6.40
CA SER A 101 -2.71 10.44 5.24
C SER A 101 -2.27 9.66 4.01
N VAL A 102 -2.71 10.13 2.86
CA VAL A 102 -2.32 9.65 1.54
C VAL A 102 -1.92 10.88 0.74
N CYS A 103 -0.86 10.76 -0.05
CA CYS A 103 -0.47 11.81 -0.98
C CYS A 103 -1.67 12.17 -1.88
N ASN A 104 -2.15 13.42 -1.81
CA ASN A 104 -3.38 13.89 -2.47
C ASN A 104 -3.26 14.03 -4.00
N GLU A 105 -2.16 13.60 -4.60
CA GLU A 105 -2.07 13.49 -6.05
C GLU A 105 -2.95 12.32 -6.51
N THR A 106 -4.18 12.68 -6.87
CA THR A 106 -5.19 11.81 -7.48
C THR A 106 -4.77 11.28 -8.85
N THR A 107 -3.73 11.84 -9.44
CA THR A 107 -3.02 11.23 -10.56
C THR A 107 -2.16 10.10 -10.01
N LEU A 108 -2.68 8.87 -10.08
CA LEU A 108 -1.83 7.68 -10.18
C LEU A 108 -0.71 8.03 -11.16
N ASN A 109 0.51 8.16 -10.63
CA ASN A 109 1.70 8.38 -11.42
C ASN A 109 1.62 7.47 -12.65
N SER A 110 1.73 8.02 -13.86
CA SER A 110 1.75 7.25 -15.11
C SER A 110 2.86 6.19 -15.14
N SER A 111 3.80 6.25 -14.21
CA SER A 111 4.89 5.30 -13.94
C SER A 111 4.51 4.22 -12.91
N HIS A 112 3.30 4.20 -12.36
CA HIS A 112 2.83 3.08 -11.54
C HIS A 112 2.72 1.83 -12.45
N PRO A 113 3.17 0.64 -12.02
CA PRO A 113 3.22 -0.53 -12.90
C PRO A 113 1.86 -0.97 -13.47
N TYR A 114 0.76 -0.56 -12.83
CA TYR A 114 -0.61 -0.76 -13.32
C TYR A 114 -1.20 0.44 -14.08
N ALA A 115 -0.50 1.58 -14.13
CA ALA A 115 -0.89 2.78 -14.87
C ALA A 115 -0.19 2.88 -16.24
N MET A 116 0.90 2.14 -16.46
CA MET A 116 1.73 2.22 -17.67
C MET A 116 1.39 1.15 -18.74
N ILE A 117 0.19 0.55 -18.73
CA ILE A 117 -0.23 -0.48 -19.71
C ILE A 117 -1.66 -0.26 -20.15
#